data_AF-A0A8T7BPI4-F1
#
_entry.id   AF-A0A8T7BPI4-F1
#
_cell.length_a   1.000
_cell.length_b   1.000
_cell.length_c   1.000
_cell.angle_alpha   90.00
_cell.angle_beta   90.00
_cell.angle_gamma   90.00
#
_symmetry.space_group_name_H-M   'P 1'
#
loop_
_entity.id
_entity.type
_entity.pdbx_description
1 polymer ?
#
loop_
_entity_poly.entity_id
_entity_poly.type
_entity_poly.pdbx_seq_one_letter_code
_entity_poly.pdbx_strand_id
1 'polypeptide(L)'
;MSNRRRFLKSSAAVIGGMAVGGIKPAAAQAHRMDDTSGEYWSLGYEPNTPDDPRVYGQRSRYVTSLRTYNHKRKRATDDIHTPLQDIEGFVTPAPLHFNVNHGSAIPDIDPSTHEFMIHGMVDRPLIFTMDEIKRFPSVSRFHFVECSYNAAPPERRYPDATVARTHGQTSCSLWTGVPLSVLLKETGIKDGASWIVAEGAEAKKRTKSIPLSKALDDAIVAWGQNGEPVRPEQGFPLRLVVPGYEGPANVKWLRRIKLGSQPWIAHA
;
A
#
# COMPACT_ATOMS: atom_id res chain seq x y z
N MET A 1 -36.22 18.49 9.07
CA MET A 1 -35.41 19.49 8.33
C MET A 1 -35.41 20.78 9.13
N SER A 2 -34.34 21.06 9.87
CA SER A 2 -34.19 22.22 10.74
C SER A 2 -32.88 22.95 10.43
N ASN A 3 -32.94 24.28 10.47
CA ASN A 3 -32.13 25.24 9.74
C ASN A 3 -30.67 25.37 10.24
N ARG A 4 -29.71 25.01 9.40
CA ARG A 4 -28.25 25.25 9.59
C ARG A 4 -27.76 26.61 9.04
N ARG A 5 -28.62 27.63 8.95
CA ARG A 5 -28.31 28.90 8.23
C ARG A 5 -28.31 30.19 9.06
N ARG A 6 -28.16 30.13 10.40
CA ARG A 6 -28.29 31.34 11.24
C ARG A 6 -27.25 31.50 12.35
N PHE A 7 -25.96 31.29 12.06
CA PHE A 7 -24.88 31.53 13.04
C PHE A 7 -23.75 32.46 12.55
N LEU A 8 -23.89 33.17 11.43
CA LEU A 8 -22.82 34.07 10.92
C LEU A 8 -23.26 35.51 10.63
N LYS A 9 -24.33 35.99 11.27
CA LYS A 9 -24.74 37.39 11.16
C LYS A 9 -25.25 37.92 12.49
N SER A 10 -24.34 38.30 13.39
CA SER A 10 -24.57 39.25 14.50
C SER A 10 -23.29 39.35 15.32
N SER A 11 -22.41 40.32 15.00
CA SER A 11 -21.48 40.97 15.95
C SER A 11 -20.64 41.98 15.17
N ALA A 12 -21.22 43.16 14.95
CA ALA A 12 -20.48 44.37 14.64
C ALA A 12 -21.09 45.51 15.45
N ALA A 13 -20.22 46.38 15.97
CA ALA A 13 -20.45 47.64 16.66
C ALA A 13 -20.69 47.60 18.19
N VAL A 14 -19.59 47.62 18.94
CA VAL A 14 -19.39 48.65 19.99
C VAL A 14 -18.04 49.29 19.74
N ILE A 15 -18.07 50.58 19.36
CA ILE A 15 -16.94 51.49 19.26
C ILE A 15 -16.90 52.27 20.58
N GLY A 16 -15.79 52.17 21.31
CA GLY A 16 -15.47 53.00 22.47
C GLY A 16 -13.95 53.04 22.61
N GLY A 17 -13.36 54.14 22.13
CA GLY A 17 -11.93 54.24 21.87
C GLY A 17 -11.05 54.48 23.09
N MET A 18 -9.79 54.06 22.97
CA MET A 18 -8.62 54.69 23.58
C MET A 18 -7.36 54.44 22.72
N ALA A 19 -6.58 55.51 22.55
CA ALA A 19 -5.20 55.60 22.04
C ALA A 19 -4.91 55.13 20.59
N VAL A 20 -4.89 56.10 19.66
CA VAL A 20 -4.27 55.97 18.33
C VAL A 20 -2.73 56.02 18.49
N GLY A 21 -2.15 54.91 18.94
CA GLY A 21 -0.74 54.60 18.67
C GLY A 21 -0.68 53.98 17.28
N GLY A 22 0.00 54.64 16.33
CA GLY A 22 0.06 54.20 14.94
C GLY A 22 0.65 52.80 14.80
N ILE A 23 -0.22 51.79 14.71
CA ILE A 23 0.15 50.46 14.24
C ILE A 23 0.37 50.63 12.74
N LYS A 24 1.64 50.82 12.35
CA LYS A 24 2.04 50.65 10.96
C LYS A 24 1.59 49.25 10.54
N PRO A 25 0.95 49.07 9.38
CA PRO A 25 0.78 47.73 8.85
C PRO A 25 2.18 47.13 8.82
N ALA A 26 2.35 45.98 9.47
CA ALA A 26 3.52 45.16 9.21
C ALA A 26 3.41 44.80 7.73
N ALA A 27 4.07 45.61 6.88
CA ALA A 27 4.43 45.19 5.55
C ALA A 27 5.06 43.83 5.78
N ALA A 28 4.43 42.77 5.27
CA ALA A 28 5.08 41.48 5.16
C ALA A 28 6.42 41.80 4.51
N GLN A 29 7.49 41.72 5.31
CA GLN A 29 8.82 41.68 4.76
C GLN A 29 8.79 40.41 3.93
N ALA A 30 8.51 40.59 2.63
CA ALA A 30 9.05 39.68 1.63
C ALA A 30 10.51 39.57 2.04
N HIS A 31 10.84 38.41 2.61
CA HIS A 31 12.22 38.09 2.90
C HIS A 31 12.85 38.15 1.52
N ARG A 32 13.52 39.27 1.20
CA ARG A 32 14.53 39.25 0.18
C ARG A 32 15.42 38.13 0.67
N MET A 33 15.43 37.03 -0.09
CA MET A 33 16.51 36.08 -0.05
C MET A 33 17.71 36.95 -0.38
N ASP A 34 18.40 37.38 0.67
CA ASP A 34 19.67 38.04 0.52
C ASP A 34 20.51 37.03 -0.23
N ASP A 35 21.07 37.46 -1.35
CA ASP A 35 21.91 36.65 -2.21
C ASP A 35 23.22 36.36 -1.48
N THR A 36 23.14 35.49 -0.47
CA THR A 36 24.28 34.82 0.13
C THR A 36 24.44 33.48 -0.58
N SER A 37 24.60 33.53 -1.91
CA SER A 37 24.90 32.37 -2.77
C SER A 37 26.32 31.80 -2.55
N GLY A 38 27.05 32.25 -1.53
CA GLY A 38 28.47 31.97 -1.39
C GLY A 38 28.86 30.72 -0.60
N GLU A 39 28.24 30.40 0.54
CA GLU A 39 28.99 29.60 1.54
C GLU A 39 28.21 28.61 2.42
N TYR A 40 26.95 28.25 2.12
CA TYR A 40 26.19 27.44 3.08
C TYR A 40 26.06 25.93 2.87
N TRP A 41 26.34 25.28 1.72
CA TRP A 41 26.15 23.81 1.63
C TRP A 41 27.09 23.04 0.69
N SER A 42 28.39 23.31 0.69
CA SER A 42 29.40 22.53 -0.04
C SER A 42 29.71 21.15 0.56
N LEU A 43 28.68 20.37 0.91
CA LEU A 43 28.80 18.92 1.15
C LEU A 43 28.79 18.09 -0.14
N GLY A 44 28.85 18.72 -1.31
CA GLY A 44 28.91 18.02 -2.61
C GLY A 44 27.60 17.34 -3.03
N TYR A 45 26.46 17.75 -2.45
CA TYR A 45 25.14 17.20 -2.79
C TYR A 45 24.38 18.14 -3.72
N GLU A 46 24.14 17.68 -4.95
CA GLU A 46 23.18 18.27 -5.89
C GLU A 46 21.78 18.33 -5.25
N PRO A 47 21.27 19.52 -4.91
CA PRO A 47 19.94 19.66 -4.32
C PRO A 47 18.85 19.15 -5.26
N ASN A 48 17.79 18.57 -4.70
CA ASN A 48 16.56 18.18 -5.43
C ASN A 48 16.72 17.04 -6.45
N THR A 49 17.71 16.18 -6.28
CA THR A 49 17.74 14.88 -6.98
C THR A 49 17.06 13.80 -6.11
N PRO A 50 16.45 12.74 -6.70
CA PRO A 50 15.89 11.63 -5.93
C PRO A 50 16.91 10.92 -5.01
N ASP A 51 18.19 11.03 -5.33
CA ASP A 51 19.30 10.45 -4.57
C ASP A 51 19.82 11.39 -3.46
N ASP A 52 19.25 12.59 -3.30
CA ASP A 52 19.55 13.49 -2.20
C ASP A 52 19.00 12.91 -0.89
N PRO A 53 19.86 12.48 0.07
CA PRO A 53 19.41 11.88 1.32
C PRO A 53 18.58 12.83 2.19
N ARG A 54 18.59 14.14 1.90
CA ARG A 54 17.72 15.14 2.54
C ARG A 54 16.29 15.08 2.03
N VAL A 55 16.09 14.61 0.80
CA VAL A 55 14.78 14.50 0.13
C VAL A 55 14.17 13.12 0.36
N TYR A 56 14.98 12.06 0.27
CA TYR A 56 14.55 10.69 0.59
C TYR A 56 15.68 9.93 1.30
N GLY A 57 15.44 9.58 2.57
CA GLY A 57 16.48 9.00 3.43
C GLY A 57 17.05 7.69 2.88
N GLN A 58 18.38 7.53 3.01
CA GLN A 58 19.10 6.31 2.63
C GLN A 58 19.54 5.55 3.88
N ARG A 59 19.76 4.24 3.73
CA ARG A 59 20.35 3.43 4.80
C ARG A 59 21.82 3.80 4.96
N SER A 60 22.33 3.71 6.20
CA SER A 60 23.76 3.74 6.44
C SER A 60 24.47 2.66 5.60
N ARG A 61 25.64 2.99 5.03
CA ARG A 61 26.50 2.04 4.30
C ARG A 61 26.92 0.81 5.12
N TYR A 62 26.78 0.87 6.45
CA TYR A 62 27.08 -0.24 7.35
C TYR A 62 25.89 -1.20 7.55
N VAL A 63 24.68 -0.81 7.11
CA VAL A 63 23.49 -1.67 7.13
C VAL A 63 23.44 -2.43 5.82
N THR A 64 23.85 -3.69 5.85
CA THR A 64 24.04 -4.56 4.66
C THR A 64 22.90 -5.55 4.43
N SER A 65 21.78 -5.41 5.15
CA SER A 65 20.62 -6.29 5.05
C SER A 65 20.01 -6.27 3.65
N LEU A 66 20.00 -7.42 2.98
CA LEU A 66 19.50 -7.59 1.62
C LEU A 66 18.51 -8.74 1.55
N ARG A 67 17.51 -8.62 0.68
CA ARG A 67 16.66 -9.77 0.33
C ARG A 67 17.52 -10.87 -0.27
N THR A 68 17.26 -12.12 0.09
CA THR A 68 17.98 -13.28 -0.47
C THR A 68 17.13 -13.96 -1.54
N TYR A 69 17.75 -14.51 -2.58
CA TYR A 69 17.03 -15.22 -3.63
C TYR A 69 17.77 -16.48 -4.08
N ASN A 70 17.05 -17.44 -4.65
CA ASN A 70 17.63 -18.67 -5.14
C ASN A 70 18.21 -18.48 -6.56
N HIS A 71 19.53 -18.22 -6.64
CA HIS A 71 20.25 -18.05 -7.91
C HIS A 71 20.15 -19.24 -8.89
N LYS A 72 19.80 -20.44 -8.39
CA LYS A 72 19.66 -21.65 -9.23
C LYS A 72 18.31 -21.70 -9.95
N ARG A 73 17.31 -20.94 -9.51
CA ARG A 73 16.02 -20.85 -10.20
C ARG A 73 16.15 -19.84 -11.35
N LYS A 74 15.84 -20.27 -12.58
CA LYS A 74 15.89 -19.43 -13.80
C LYS A 74 14.90 -18.25 -13.81
N ARG A 75 14.09 -18.08 -12.76
CA ARG A 75 13.08 -17.02 -12.62
C ARG A 75 13.47 -16.16 -11.43
N ALA A 76 14.23 -15.09 -11.69
CA ALA A 76 14.81 -14.21 -10.66
C ALA A 76 13.77 -13.55 -9.74
N THR A 77 12.49 -13.53 -10.12
CA THR A 77 11.40 -12.86 -9.40
C THR A 77 10.50 -13.80 -8.59
N ASP A 78 10.81 -15.09 -8.54
CA ASP A 78 9.89 -16.11 -8.00
C ASP A 78 10.21 -16.60 -6.59
N ASP A 79 11.24 -16.06 -5.95
CA ASP A 79 11.74 -16.65 -4.71
C ASP A 79 12.62 -15.67 -3.91
N ILE A 80 12.14 -14.44 -3.75
CA ILE A 80 12.85 -13.41 -2.98
C ILE A 80 12.36 -13.47 -1.53
N HIS A 81 13.30 -13.60 -0.60
CA HIS A 81 13.04 -13.80 0.81
C HIS A 81 13.43 -12.56 1.63
N THR A 82 12.64 -12.28 2.66
CA THR A 82 12.99 -11.34 3.72
C THR A 82 14.23 -11.83 4.47
N PRO A 83 15.22 -10.95 4.74
CA PRO A 83 16.36 -11.29 5.58
C PRO A 83 15.97 -11.28 7.06
N LEU A 84 15.19 -12.27 7.51
CA LEU A 84 14.59 -12.27 8.85
C LEU A 84 15.60 -12.09 9.99
N GLN A 85 16.82 -12.62 9.85
CA GLN A 85 17.89 -12.44 10.86
C GLN A 85 18.37 -10.99 11.01
N ASP A 86 18.09 -10.14 10.02
CA ASP A 86 18.55 -8.75 10.00
C ASP A 86 17.41 -7.75 10.30
N ILE A 87 16.19 -8.24 10.62
CA ILE A 87 15.03 -7.39 10.89
C ILE A 87 14.97 -7.05 12.38
N GLU A 88 14.89 -5.76 12.68
CA GLU A 88 14.64 -5.26 14.02
C GLU A 88 13.12 -5.19 14.29
N GLY A 89 12.67 -5.81 15.39
CA GLY A 89 11.27 -5.85 15.77
C GLY A 89 10.41 -6.70 14.82
N PHE A 90 9.11 -6.37 14.72
CA PHE A 90 8.16 -7.16 13.94
C PHE A 90 7.75 -6.52 12.61
N VAL A 91 8.09 -5.26 12.33
CA VAL A 91 7.73 -4.60 11.07
C VAL A 91 8.86 -4.78 10.06
N THR A 92 8.58 -5.49 8.96
CA THR A 92 9.53 -5.63 7.86
C THR A 92 9.60 -4.33 7.07
N PRO A 93 10.78 -3.70 6.88
CA PRO A 93 10.92 -2.55 5.99
C PRO A 93 10.40 -2.87 4.59
N ALA A 94 9.63 -1.97 3.97
CA ALA A 94 8.96 -2.26 2.70
C ALA A 94 9.92 -2.72 1.57
N PRO A 95 11.14 -2.17 1.42
CA PRO A 95 12.09 -2.66 0.41
C PRO A 95 12.69 -4.04 0.71
N LEU A 96 12.53 -4.54 1.94
CA LEU A 96 12.96 -5.87 2.37
C LEU A 96 11.82 -6.90 2.40
N HIS A 97 10.59 -6.49 2.10
CA HIS A 97 9.47 -7.41 2.04
C HIS A 97 9.70 -8.48 0.98
N PHE A 98 9.47 -9.75 1.33
CA PHE A 98 9.62 -10.89 0.42
C PHE A 98 8.78 -10.70 -0.84
N ASN A 99 9.16 -11.37 -1.93
CA ASN A 99 8.47 -11.25 -3.20
C ASN A 99 8.38 -12.58 -3.95
N VAL A 100 7.16 -12.87 -4.43
CA VAL A 100 6.86 -13.99 -5.31
C VAL A 100 5.97 -13.46 -6.44
N ASN A 101 6.44 -13.58 -7.69
CA ASN A 101 5.73 -13.09 -8.88
C ASN A 101 5.38 -14.17 -9.90
N HIS A 102 5.63 -15.46 -9.60
CA HIS A 102 5.31 -16.64 -10.44
C HIS A 102 5.54 -16.42 -11.97
N GLY A 103 6.70 -15.88 -12.32
CA GLY A 103 7.20 -15.66 -13.67
C GLY A 103 6.51 -14.53 -14.43
N SER A 104 5.77 -13.66 -13.76
CA SER A 104 5.29 -12.41 -14.36
C SER A 104 6.30 -11.29 -14.12
N ALA A 105 6.52 -10.46 -15.14
CA ALA A 105 7.16 -9.18 -14.95
C ALA A 105 6.35 -8.31 -13.98
N ILE A 106 7.02 -7.42 -13.26
CA ILE A 106 6.35 -6.40 -12.45
C ILE A 106 5.74 -5.41 -13.44
N PRO A 107 4.39 -5.25 -13.47
CA PRO A 107 3.76 -4.30 -14.35
C PRO A 107 4.10 -2.86 -13.92
N ASP A 108 4.36 -2.01 -14.90
CA ASP A 108 4.48 -0.57 -14.71
C ASP A 108 3.08 0.04 -14.89
N ILE A 109 2.43 0.35 -13.77
CA ILE A 109 1.03 0.81 -13.74
C ILE A 109 0.99 2.28 -13.35
N ASP A 110 0.52 3.12 -14.27
CA ASP A 110 0.17 4.51 -13.96
C ASP A 110 -1.10 4.53 -13.07
N PRO A 111 -1.03 5.04 -11.83
CA PRO A 111 -2.17 5.07 -10.93
C PRO A 111 -3.32 5.95 -11.43
N SER A 112 -3.06 6.92 -12.32
CA SER A 112 -4.08 7.80 -12.89
C SER A 112 -5.00 7.11 -13.89
N THR A 113 -4.52 6.00 -14.48
CA THR A 113 -5.28 5.18 -15.46
C THR A 113 -5.76 3.85 -14.86
N HIS A 114 -5.39 3.57 -13.61
CA HIS A 114 -5.75 2.33 -12.96
C HIS A 114 -7.23 2.31 -12.56
N GLU A 115 -7.94 1.28 -13.04
CA GLU A 115 -9.33 1.02 -12.73
C GLU A 115 -9.49 -0.29 -11.95
N PHE A 116 -10.30 -0.25 -10.89
CA PHE A 116 -10.65 -1.40 -10.08
C PHE A 116 -12.15 -1.71 -10.18
N MET A 117 -12.49 -2.87 -10.75
CA MET A 117 -13.88 -3.28 -10.97
C MET A 117 -14.38 -4.25 -9.90
N ILE A 118 -15.57 -4.01 -9.35
CA ILE A 118 -16.34 -4.99 -8.56
C ILE A 118 -17.61 -5.34 -9.33
N HIS A 119 -17.82 -6.62 -9.63
CA HIS A 119 -18.97 -7.10 -10.42
C HIS A 119 -19.40 -8.53 -10.06
N GLY A 120 -20.32 -9.11 -10.83
CA GLY A 120 -20.80 -10.48 -10.66
C GLY A 120 -22.17 -10.51 -9.98
N MET A 121 -22.29 -11.28 -8.91
CA MET A 121 -23.50 -11.34 -8.07
C MET A 121 -23.65 -10.09 -7.19
N VAL A 122 -23.80 -8.93 -7.83
CA VAL A 122 -24.09 -7.63 -7.22
C VAL A 122 -25.24 -6.93 -7.94
N ASP A 123 -25.90 -6.01 -7.26
CA ASP A 123 -26.99 -5.20 -7.82
C ASP A 123 -26.45 -4.11 -8.74
N ARG A 124 -25.36 -3.46 -8.30
CA ARG A 124 -24.70 -2.37 -9.02
C ARG A 124 -23.22 -2.68 -9.18
N PRO A 125 -22.80 -3.21 -10.34
CA PRO A 125 -21.38 -3.31 -10.68
C PRO A 125 -20.75 -1.91 -10.70
N LEU A 126 -19.56 -1.78 -10.14
CA LEU A 126 -18.84 -0.51 -10.04
C LEU A 126 -17.40 -0.64 -10.55
N ILE A 127 -16.89 0.45 -11.10
CA ILE A 127 -15.48 0.65 -11.41
C ILE A 127 -15.04 1.85 -10.59
N PHE A 128 -13.90 1.74 -9.93
CA PHE A 128 -13.31 2.79 -9.12
C PHE A 128 -11.95 3.20 -9.67
N THR A 129 -11.70 4.50 -9.72
CA THR A 129 -10.37 5.09 -9.87
C THR A 129 -9.63 5.09 -8.53
N MET A 130 -8.30 5.29 -8.57
CA MET A 130 -7.51 5.41 -7.34
C MET A 130 -7.97 6.57 -6.44
N ASP A 131 -8.39 7.69 -7.04
CA ASP A 131 -8.87 8.87 -6.30
C ASP A 131 -10.21 8.59 -5.61
N GLU A 132 -11.09 7.80 -6.22
CA GLU A 132 -12.36 7.41 -5.63
C GLU A 132 -12.18 6.41 -4.48
N ILE A 133 -11.32 5.39 -4.67
CA ILE A 133 -11.01 4.41 -3.62
C ILE A 133 -10.48 5.11 -2.36
N LYS A 134 -9.56 6.06 -2.52
CA LYS A 134 -8.93 6.77 -1.39
C LYS A 134 -9.88 7.71 -0.63
N ARG A 135 -11.08 7.99 -1.14
CA ARG A 135 -12.11 8.79 -0.45
C ARG A 135 -12.94 7.97 0.53
N PHE A 136 -12.92 6.65 0.45
CA PHE A 136 -13.61 5.80 1.41
C PHE A 136 -12.92 5.82 2.79
N PRO A 137 -13.66 5.51 3.88
CA PRO A 137 -13.07 5.34 5.20
C PRO A 137 -11.94 4.32 5.18
N SER A 138 -10.73 4.77 5.48
CA SER A 138 -9.52 3.94 5.47
C SER A 138 -9.16 3.42 6.86
N VAL A 139 -8.43 2.31 6.88
CA VAL A 139 -7.83 1.71 8.07
C VAL A 139 -6.34 1.51 7.83
N SER A 140 -5.57 1.50 8.92
CA SER A 140 -4.18 1.05 8.94
C SER A 140 -4.05 -0.09 9.95
N ARG A 141 -3.58 -1.26 9.51
CA ARG A 141 -3.50 -2.47 10.34
C ARG A 141 -2.21 -3.24 10.09
N PHE A 142 -1.57 -3.73 11.15
CA PHE A 142 -0.42 -4.61 11.05
C PHE A 142 -0.88 -6.03 10.71
N HIS A 143 -0.46 -6.53 9.57
CA HIS A 143 -0.68 -7.93 9.17
C HIS A 143 0.58 -8.49 8.51
N PHE A 144 0.83 -9.76 8.78
CA PHE A 144 1.83 -10.50 8.02
C PHE A 144 1.20 -11.15 6.79
N VAL A 145 2.02 -11.29 5.75
CA VAL A 145 1.75 -12.12 4.59
C VAL A 145 2.79 -13.22 4.59
N GLU A 146 2.36 -14.46 4.47
CA GLU A 146 3.24 -15.63 4.43
C GLU A 146 2.92 -16.47 3.18
N CYS A 147 3.95 -16.85 2.43
CA CYS A 147 3.79 -17.75 1.29
C CYS A 147 3.40 -19.16 1.77
N SER A 148 2.52 -19.85 1.05
CA SER A 148 2.15 -21.23 1.37
C SER A 148 3.29 -22.24 1.26
N TYR A 149 4.37 -21.87 0.57
CA TYR A 149 5.58 -22.67 0.46
C TYR A 149 6.66 -22.27 1.48
N ASN A 150 6.37 -21.33 2.40
CA ASN A 150 7.33 -20.94 3.41
C ASN A 150 7.76 -22.16 4.23
N ALA A 151 9.06 -22.37 4.35
CA ALA A 151 9.64 -23.48 5.09
C ALA A 151 9.35 -24.90 4.55
N ALA A 152 8.96 -25.00 3.28
CA ALA A 152 8.88 -26.28 2.60
C ALA A 152 10.28 -26.94 2.46
N PRO A 153 10.35 -28.27 2.28
CA PRO A 153 11.57 -28.96 1.85
C PRO A 153 11.81 -28.75 0.33
N PRO A 154 13.05 -28.60 -0.16
CA PRO A 154 14.32 -28.96 0.46
C PRO A 154 15.04 -27.81 1.18
N GLU A 155 14.45 -26.62 1.29
CA GLU A 155 15.12 -25.42 1.80
C GLU A 155 15.73 -25.63 3.20
N ARG A 156 15.08 -26.44 4.04
CA ARG A 156 15.55 -26.84 5.39
C ARG A 156 16.62 -27.93 5.42
N ARG A 157 16.88 -28.62 4.30
CA ARG A 157 17.82 -29.76 4.24
C ARG A 157 19.27 -29.35 3.95
N TYR A 158 19.51 -28.06 3.73
CA TYR A 158 20.85 -27.55 3.48
C TYR A 158 21.54 -27.24 4.81
N PRO A 159 22.74 -27.79 5.09
CA PRO A 159 23.45 -27.56 6.35
C PRO A 159 23.77 -26.09 6.65
N ASP A 160 23.85 -25.26 5.61
CA ASP A 160 24.16 -23.83 5.63
C ASP A 160 22.91 -22.94 5.48
N ALA A 161 21.70 -23.49 5.66
CA ALA A 161 20.47 -22.75 5.44
C ALA A 161 20.28 -21.64 6.49
N THR A 162 20.20 -20.38 6.05
CA THR A 162 19.84 -19.24 6.90
C THR A 162 18.34 -19.23 7.22
N VAL A 163 17.94 -18.48 8.24
CA VAL A 163 16.51 -18.25 8.53
C VAL A 163 15.81 -17.52 7.39
N ALA A 164 16.48 -16.59 6.69
CA ALA A 164 15.96 -15.99 5.47
C ALA A 164 15.63 -17.04 4.41
N ARG A 165 16.52 -18.01 4.18
CA ARG A 165 16.30 -19.07 3.17
C ARG A 165 15.20 -20.04 3.56
N THR A 166 15.06 -20.34 4.84
CA THR A 166 14.10 -21.36 5.31
C THR A 166 12.74 -20.78 5.63
N HIS A 167 12.65 -19.58 6.20
CA HIS A 167 11.41 -19.00 6.71
C HIS A 167 11.14 -17.59 6.17
N GLY A 168 12.01 -17.05 5.31
CA GLY A 168 11.93 -15.67 4.84
C GLY A 168 10.87 -15.38 3.78
N GLN A 169 10.04 -16.36 3.39
CA GLN A 169 8.84 -16.08 2.57
C GLN A 169 7.68 -15.57 3.44
N THR A 170 8.00 -14.71 4.41
CA THR A 170 7.07 -14.04 5.30
C THR A 170 7.55 -12.61 5.56
N SER A 171 6.62 -11.69 5.72
CA SER A 171 6.88 -10.30 6.10
C SER A 171 5.67 -9.73 6.80
N CYS A 172 5.88 -8.84 7.76
CA CYS A 172 4.82 -8.09 8.42
C CYS A 172 4.91 -6.61 8.07
N SER A 173 3.77 -5.98 7.79
CA SER A 173 3.70 -4.58 7.40
C SER A 173 2.44 -3.93 7.94
N LEU A 174 2.50 -2.60 8.10
CA LEU A 174 1.31 -1.77 8.28
C LEU A 174 0.66 -1.59 6.91
N TRP A 175 -0.50 -2.17 6.70
CA TRP A 175 -1.27 -2.01 5.47
C TRP A 175 -2.31 -0.91 5.64
N THR A 176 -2.31 0.06 4.73
CA THR A 176 -3.27 1.16 4.69
C THR A 176 -4.17 1.04 3.47
N GLY A 177 -5.48 1.04 3.70
CA GLY A 177 -6.47 0.80 2.66
C GLY A 177 -7.90 0.95 3.13
N VAL A 178 -8.85 0.57 2.28
CA VAL A 178 -10.28 0.51 2.62
C VAL A 178 -10.66 -0.94 2.93
N PRO A 179 -11.43 -1.22 4.00
CA PRO A 179 -12.00 -2.55 4.21
C PRO A 179 -12.87 -2.96 3.02
N LEU A 180 -12.67 -4.15 2.48
CA LEU A 180 -13.39 -4.62 1.29
C LEU A 180 -14.92 -4.65 1.52
N SER A 181 -15.35 -4.92 2.75
CA SER A 181 -16.76 -4.85 3.16
C SER A 181 -17.43 -3.50 2.88
N VAL A 182 -16.69 -2.39 3.01
CA VAL A 182 -17.20 -1.04 2.70
C VAL A 182 -17.49 -0.91 1.21
N LEU A 183 -16.59 -1.37 0.35
CA LEU A 183 -16.78 -1.32 -1.10
C LEU A 183 -17.89 -2.26 -1.56
N LEU A 184 -17.96 -3.46 -0.99
CA LEU A 184 -19.01 -4.43 -1.33
C LEU A 184 -20.41 -3.92 -0.94
N LYS A 185 -20.52 -3.19 0.17
CA LYS A 185 -21.78 -2.54 0.58
C LYS A 185 -22.30 -1.57 -0.49
N GLU A 186 -21.41 -0.81 -1.15
CA GLU A 186 -21.80 0.11 -2.22
C GLU A 186 -22.33 -0.58 -3.47
N THR A 187 -21.90 -1.82 -3.72
CA THR A 187 -22.32 -2.60 -4.88
C THR A 187 -23.66 -3.33 -4.68
N GLY A 188 -24.07 -3.57 -3.44
CA GLY A 188 -25.24 -4.39 -3.10
C GLY A 188 -25.00 -5.87 -3.44
N ILE A 189 -24.68 -6.69 -2.45
CA ILE A 189 -24.43 -8.13 -2.64
C ILE A 189 -25.76 -8.84 -2.90
N LYS A 190 -25.85 -9.63 -3.97
CA LYS A 190 -27.05 -10.44 -4.26
C LYS A 190 -27.11 -11.69 -3.39
N ASP A 191 -28.34 -12.11 -3.10
CA ASP A 191 -28.62 -13.37 -2.42
C ASP A 191 -27.94 -14.56 -3.11
N GLY A 192 -27.39 -15.47 -2.31
CA GLY A 192 -26.67 -16.66 -2.78
C GLY A 192 -25.20 -16.42 -3.17
N ALA A 193 -24.70 -15.18 -3.16
CA ALA A 193 -23.26 -14.94 -3.27
C ALA A 193 -22.53 -15.48 -2.03
N SER A 194 -21.45 -16.22 -2.24
CA SER A 194 -20.69 -16.88 -1.16
C SER A 194 -19.18 -16.89 -1.39
N TRP A 195 -18.72 -16.44 -2.57
CA TRP A 195 -17.31 -16.36 -2.95
C TRP A 195 -17.01 -15.06 -3.70
N ILE A 196 -15.76 -14.61 -3.57
CA ILE A 196 -15.16 -13.63 -4.46
C ILE A 196 -14.01 -14.26 -5.25
N VAL A 197 -13.75 -13.75 -6.45
CA VAL A 197 -12.52 -13.98 -7.20
C VAL A 197 -11.82 -12.64 -7.37
N ALA A 198 -10.66 -12.51 -6.74
CA ALA A 198 -9.77 -11.37 -6.94
C ALA A 198 -8.81 -11.65 -8.10
N GLU A 199 -8.57 -10.66 -8.95
CA GLU A 199 -7.68 -10.76 -10.13
C GLU A 199 -6.67 -9.62 -10.17
N GLY A 200 -5.42 -9.96 -10.48
CA GLY A 200 -4.32 -9.01 -10.70
C GLY A 200 -4.20 -8.53 -12.16
N ALA A 201 -3.53 -7.39 -12.35
CA ALA A 201 -3.34 -6.74 -13.64
C ALA A 201 -2.11 -7.21 -14.41
N GLU A 202 -1.27 -8.07 -13.83
CA GLU A 202 -0.11 -8.61 -14.53
C GLU A 202 -0.51 -9.49 -15.72
N ALA A 203 0.42 -9.74 -16.64
CA ALA A 203 0.15 -10.42 -17.91
C ALA A 203 -0.56 -11.78 -17.76
N LYS A 204 -0.26 -12.52 -16.68
CA LYS A 204 -0.87 -13.83 -16.39
C LYS A 204 -2.25 -13.74 -15.72
N LYS A 205 -2.69 -12.54 -15.33
CA LYS A 205 -4.00 -12.25 -14.69
C LYS A 205 -4.36 -13.28 -13.62
N ARG A 206 -3.44 -13.53 -12.68
CA ARG A 206 -3.69 -14.56 -11.67
C ARG A 206 -4.89 -14.18 -10.84
N THR A 207 -5.61 -15.22 -10.46
CA THR A 207 -6.82 -15.11 -9.69
C THR A 207 -6.74 -15.92 -8.42
N LYS A 208 -7.48 -15.50 -7.39
CA LYS A 208 -7.70 -16.31 -6.21
C LYS A 208 -9.15 -16.21 -5.74
N SER A 209 -9.72 -17.38 -5.49
CA SER A 209 -11.04 -17.53 -4.87
C SER A 209 -10.92 -17.39 -3.36
N ILE A 210 -11.73 -16.52 -2.75
CA ILE A 210 -11.78 -16.27 -1.30
C ILE A 210 -13.25 -16.35 -0.85
N PRO A 211 -13.56 -17.02 0.28
CA PRO A 211 -14.92 -17.02 0.82
C PRO A 211 -15.40 -15.59 1.06
N LEU A 212 -16.63 -15.29 0.66
CA LEU A 212 -17.21 -13.95 0.83
C LEU A 212 -17.28 -13.55 2.30
N SER A 213 -17.53 -14.51 3.21
CA SER A 213 -17.49 -14.27 4.64
C SER A 213 -16.14 -13.73 5.12
N LYS A 214 -15.03 -14.29 4.63
CA LYS A 214 -13.69 -13.78 4.93
C LYS A 214 -13.45 -12.40 4.32
N ALA A 215 -13.90 -12.18 3.08
CA ALA A 215 -13.78 -10.89 2.43
C ALA A 215 -14.54 -9.77 3.17
N LEU A 216 -15.65 -10.11 3.82
CA LEU A 216 -16.48 -9.18 4.60
C LEU A 216 -15.94 -8.91 6.01
N ASP A 217 -15.15 -9.83 6.55
CA ASP A 217 -14.61 -9.76 7.91
C ASP A 217 -13.50 -8.70 8.02
N ASP A 218 -12.35 -8.95 7.40
CA ASP A 218 -11.14 -8.15 7.64
C ASP A 218 -10.25 -7.94 6.39
N ALA A 219 -10.72 -8.30 5.20
CA ALA A 219 -9.95 -8.06 3.97
C ALA A 219 -9.84 -6.55 3.68
N ILE A 220 -8.66 -6.13 3.21
CA ILE A 220 -8.34 -4.72 2.92
C ILE A 220 -7.94 -4.59 1.46
N VAL A 221 -8.55 -3.64 0.75
CA VAL A 221 -8.07 -3.15 -0.53
C VAL A 221 -7.06 -2.04 -0.23
N ALA A 222 -5.78 -2.38 -0.31
CA ALA A 222 -4.66 -1.59 0.22
C ALA A 222 -3.88 -0.88 -0.89
N TRP A 223 -3.55 0.40 -0.64
CA TRP A 223 -2.68 1.23 -1.49
C TRP A 223 -1.42 1.69 -0.74
N GLY A 224 -1.36 1.52 0.59
CA GLY A 224 -0.22 1.89 1.42
C GLY A 224 0.40 0.72 2.17
N GLN A 225 1.72 0.76 2.34
CA GLN A 225 2.55 -0.17 3.09
C GLN A 225 3.59 0.60 3.91
N ASN A 226 3.58 0.44 5.23
CA ASN A 226 4.52 1.08 6.15
C ASN A 226 4.61 2.62 6.01
N GLY A 227 3.47 3.26 5.76
CA GLY A 227 3.38 4.72 5.64
C GLY A 227 3.64 5.28 4.24
N GLU A 228 4.05 4.45 3.28
CA GLU A 228 4.29 4.84 1.89
C GLU A 228 3.32 4.15 0.94
N PRO A 229 3.19 4.58 -0.33
CA PRO A 229 2.56 3.76 -1.34
C PRO A 229 3.19 2.36 -1.40
N VAL A 230 2.37 1.34 -1.66
CA VAL A 230 2.88 -0.02 -1.91
C VAL A 230 3.95 0.00 -3.01
N ARG A 231 4.99 -0.82 -2.89
CA ARG A 231 6.04 -0.89 -3.93
C ARG A 231 5.51 -1.58 -5.19
N PRO A 232 6.07 -1.29 -6.39
CA PRO A 232 5.67 -1.96 -7.65
C PRO A 232 5.62 -3.48 -7.54
N GLU A 233 6.65 -4.10 -6.98
CA GLU A 233 6.70 -5.57 -6.82
C GLU A 233 5.71 -6.10 -5.78
N GLN A 234 5.23 -5.24 -4.88
CA GLN A 234 4.24 -5.54 -3.83
C GLN A 234 2.81 -5.22 -4.25
N GLY A 235 2.57 -4.83 -5.51
CA GLY A 235 1.23 -4.67 -6.05
C GLY A 235 0.78 -3.23 -6.26
N PHE A 236 1.69 -2.28 -6.45
CA PHE A 236 1.30 -0.90 -6.80
C PHE A 236 0.40 -0.83 -8.05
N PRO A 237 -0.65 0.01 -8.06
CA PRO A 237 -1.03 0.97 -7.02
C PRO A 237 -2.00 0.40 -5.97
N LEU A 238 -2.50 -0.81 -6.18
CA LEU A 238 -3.59 -1.39 -5.42
C LEU A 238 -3.39 -2.90 -5.26
N ARG A 239 -3.55 -3.42 -4.04
CA ARG A 239 -3.53 -4.85 -3.77
C ARG A 239 -4.65 -5.25 -2.83
N LEU A 240 -4.97 -6.54 -2.83
CA LEU A 240 -5.75 -7.16 -1.78
C LEU A 240 -4.83 -7.66 -0.66
N VAL A 241 -5.22 -7.41 0.58
CA VAL A 241 -4.65 -7.99 1.80
C VAL A 241 -5.75 -8.79 2.49
N VAL A 242 -5.50 -10.07 2.74
CA VAL A 242 -6.45 -11.01 3.36
C VAL A 242 -5.76 -11.60 4.59
N PRO A 243 -5.92 -10.98 5.77
CA PRO A 243 -5.22 -11.38 6.97
C PRO A 243 -5.47 -12.86 7.33
N GLY A 244 -4.42 -13.59 7.70
CA GLY A 244 -4.50 -15.00 8.08
C GLY A 244 -4.72 -15.98 6.92
N TYR A 245 -4.78 -15.51 5.67
CA TYR A 245 -4.79 -16.37 4.48
C TYR A 245 -3.41 -16.41 3.83
N GLU A 246 -3.13 -17.51 3.14
CA GLU A 246 -1.87 -17.72 2.41
C GLU A 246 -1.57 -16.60 1.40
N GLY A 247 -0.29 -16.38 1.12
CA GLY A 247 0.21 -15.36 0.21
C GLY A 247 -0.54 -15.25 -1.13
N PRO A 248 -0.90 -16.35 -1.81
CA PRO A 248 -1.70 -16.29 -3.04
C PRO A 248 -3.07 -15.59 -2.92
N ALA A 249 -3.69 -15.54 -1.73
CA ALA A 249 -4.93 -14.78 -1.49
C ALA A 249 -4.73 -13.27 -1.42
N ASN A 250 -3.49 -12.81 -1.21
CA ASN A 250 -3.13 -11.41 -1.10
C ASN A 250 -2.80 -10.84 -2.50
N VAL A 251 -3.78 -10.89 -3.41
CA VAL A 251 -3.64 -10.58 -4.84
C VAL A 251 -3.02 -9.20 -5.05
N LYS A 252 -1.94 -9.15 -5.82
CA LYS A 252 -1.22 -7.93 -6.18
C LYS A 252 -1.78 -7.33 -7.47
N TRP A 253 -1.56 -6.03 -7.65
CA TRP A 253 -1.99 -5.29 -8.85
C TRP A 253 -3.49 -5.45 -9.10
N LEU A 254 -4.28 -5.41 -8.02
CA LEU A 254 -5.69 -5.75 -7.99
C LEU A 254 -6.47 -4.89 -8.98
N ARG A 255 -7.09 -5.52 -9.99
CA ARG A 255 -7.91 -4.83 -11.00
C ARG A 255 -9.38 -5.23 -10.96
N ARG A 256 -9.70 -6.39 -10.37
CA ARG A 256 -11.06 -6.92 -10.42
C ARG A 256 -11.39 -7.81 -9.24
N ILE A 257 -12.61 -7.66 -8.72
CA ILE A 257 -13.27 -8.61 -7.82
C ILE A 257 -14.60 -9.03 -8.46
N LYS A 258 -14.80 -10.34 -8.60
CA LYS A 258 -16.06 -10.93 -9.08
C LYS A 258 -16.73 -11.72 -7.97
N LEU A 259 -18.00 -11.43 -7.66
CA LEU A 259 -18.81 -12.22 -6.74
C LEU A 259 -19.49 -13.38 -7.46
N GLY A 260 -19.60 -14.53 -6.79
CA GLY A 260 -20.48 -15.63 -7.19
C GLY A 260 -20.78 -16.63 -6.08
N SER A 261 -21.46 -17.71 -6.45
CA SER A 261 -22.02 -18.70 -5.52
C SER A 261 -21.12 -19.91 -5.26
N GLN A 262 -19.98 -20.02 -5.96
CA GLN A 262 -19.04 -21.15 -5.88
C GLN A 262 -17.60 -20.68 -6.01
N PRO A 263 -16.61 -21.42 -5.50
CA PRO A 263 -15.20 -21.11 -5.76
C PRO A 263 -14.87 -21.35 -7.23
N TRP A 264 -13.98 -20.53 -7.79
CA TRP A 264 -13.40 -20.79 -9.10
C TRP A 264 -12.09 -21.56 -8.96
N ILE A 265 -11.90 -22.54 -9.85
CA ILE A 265 -10.61 -23.18 -10.05
C ILE A 265 -9.73 -22.16 -10.80
N ALA A 266 -8.98 -21.38 -10.03
CA ALA A 266 -7.95 -20.51 -10.57
C ALA A 266 -6.70 -21.35 -10.86
N HIS A 267 -6.15 -21.25 -12.08
CA HIS A 267 -4.83 -21.79 -12.37
C HIS A 267 -3.78 -20.96 -11.62
N ALA A 268 -2.98 -21.62 -10.78
CA ALA A 268 -1.89 -21.01 -10.00
C ALA A 268 -0.75 -20.48 -10.89
#